data_AF-A0A1B1MYZ4-F1
#
_entry.id   AF-A0A1B1MYZ4-F1
#
_cell.length_a   1.000
_cell.length_b   1.000
_cell.length_c   1.000
_cell.angle_alpha   90.00
_cell.angle_beta   90.00
_cell.angle_gamma   90.00
#
_symmetry.space_group_name_H-M   'P 1'
#
loop_
_entity.id
_entity.type
_entity.pdbx_description
1 polymer ?
#
loop_
_entity_poly.entity_id
_entity_poly.type
_entity_poly.pdbx_seq_one_letter_code
_entity_poly.pdbx_strand_id
1 'polypeptide(L)'
;MYILQECLFSFEELLKIQPKERLPIFFSSLDLRPYAKELRSRSPRGAEGYCRQGILRALLAAPLEGISTFSGLHKRLDTDLRFRYQCGLPLDREAPSISTLSRVFSELTRKDLAKRLFEDLVTRCQQEGIIEGSNVAIDSAALRAYEKKQPKRKSEQTGNANWGAKIDSFGNKITWFGYKIHLAVDTKSELPIALEVTPAHVNDGEMAPGLIEKTASRTSTRFFILDAGYDQMKVYEAARNVKAQAIIPLNLRGEKEPPAGMTSNGTPCCSMGYAMTYWGVDGDMHKFRCPHATGKVDCPLGMAACSSSNYGMVVKVNAKDDLRRYSIPHRDTKRWKELYNERTSVERCNSRLKTYLTADAAHVRGIQKVTTHQYLNAIVLLASALAVSHHSKRAAA
;
A
#
# COMPACT_ATOMS: atom_id res chain seq x y z
N MET A 1 -25.13 -7.03 -6.82
CA MET A 1 -24.56 -7.91 -5.79
C MET A 1 -23.38 -7.19 -5.17
N TYR A 2 -23.61 -6.47 -4.06
CA TYR A 2 -22.54 -5.81 -3.31
C TYR A 2 -21.76 -6.91 -2.60
N ILE A 3 -20.57 -7.23 -3.07
CA ILE A 3 -19.66 -8.12 -2.36
C ILE A 3 -19.05 -7.27 -1.24
N LEU A 4 -19.67 -7.32 -0.06
CA LEU A 4 -19.01 -6.91 1.18
C LEU A 4 -17.89 -7.92 1.39
N GLN A 5 -16.66 -7.52 1.05
CA GLN A 5 -15.48 -8.30 1.41
C GLN A 5 -15.44 -8.33 2.94
N GLU A 6 -15.65 -9.50 3.53
CA GLU A 6 -15.50 -9.71 4.96
C GLU A 6 -14.02 -9.50 5.30
N CYS A 7 -13.70 -8.30 5.79
CA CYS A 7 -12.40 -8.04 6.40
C CYS A 7 -12.30 -8.97 7.60
N LEU A 8 -11.29 -9.82 7.61
CA LEU A 8 -11.14 -10.99 8.50
C LEU A 8 -10.80 -10.62 9.96
N PHE A 9 -11.28 -9.46 10.45
CA PHE A 9 -11.02 -8.84 11.75
C PHE A 9 -9.63 -8.15 11.82
N SER A 10 -9.63 -6.80 11.81
CA SER A 10 -8.43 -5.96 11.72
C SER A 10 -8.75 -4.55 12.23
N PHE A 11 -7.82 -3.88 12.91
CA PHE A 11 -7.82 -2.47 13.36
C PHE A 11 -9.12 -1.85 13.95
N GLU A 12 -10.25 -1.82 13.23
CA GLU A 12 -11.55 -1.32 13.68
C GLU A 12 -12.03 -1.98 14.98
N GLU A 13 -11.75 -3.26 15.21
CA GLU A 13 -12.08 -3.90 16.48
C GLU A 13 -11.20 -3.43 17.61
N LEU A 14 -9.91 -3.21 17.35
CA LEU A 14 -9.02 -2.61 18.34
C LEU A 14 -9.52 -1.21 18.73
N LEU A 15 -10.12 -0.47 17.80
CA LEU A 15 -10.78 0.81 18.09
C LEU A 15 -12.05 0.68 18.94
N LYS A 16 -12.74 -0.47 18.91
CA LYS A 16 -13.92 -0.74 19.74
C LYS A 16 -13.56 -1.14 21.18
N ILE A 17 -12.33 -1.61 21.43
CA ILE A 17 -11.85 -1.94 22.78
C ILE A 17 -11.87 -0.68 23.66
N GLN A 18 -12.23 -0.83 24.93
CA GLN A 18 -12.21 0.29 25.87
C GLN A 18 -10.81 0.94 25.89
N PRO A 19 -10.70 2.29 25.88
CA PRO A 19 -9.42 3.00 25.87
C PRO A 19 -8.48 2.55 27.00
N LYS A 20 -9.07 2.14 28.13
CA LYS A 20 -8.41 1.62 29.32
C LYS A 20 -7.61 0.34 29.06
N GLU A 21 -8.04 -0.52 28.15
CA GLU A 21 -7.44 -1.85 27.88
C GLU A 21 -6.69 -1.90 26.54
N ARG A 22 -6.99 -0.94 25.64
CA ARG A 22 -6.44 -0.88 24.29
C ARG A 22 -4.91 -0.84 24.23
N LEU A 23 -4.27 0.08 24.95
CA LEU A 23 -2.80 0.24 24.91
C LEU A 23 -2.03 -0.97 25.48
N PRO A 24 -2.44 -1.57 26.62
CA PRO A 24 -1.83 -2.81 27.09
C PRO A 24 -1.90 -3.95 26.07
N ILE A 25 -3.06 -4.16 25.44
CA ILE A 25 -3.26 -5.18 24.40
C ILE A 25 -2.37 -4.89 23.20
N PHE A 26 -2.36 -3.65 22.71
CA PHE A 26 -1.50 -3.20 21.62
C PHE A 26 0.00 -3.40 21.91
N PHE A 27 0.49 -3.05 23.10
CA PHE A 27 1.90 -3.23 23.44
C PHE A 27 2.29 -4.68 23.73
N SER A 28 1.33 -5.55 24.05
CA SER A 28 1.61 -6.96 24.28
C SER A 28 2.01 -7.70 23.00
N SER A 29 1.62 -7.20 21.82
CA SER A 29 2.02 -7.76 20.53
C SER A 29 3.40 -7.27 20.06
N LEU A 30 4.02 -6.30 20.73
CA LEU A 30 5.25 -5.63 20.29
C LEU A 30 6.46 -5.93 21.17
N ASP A 31 7.54 -6.45 20.55
CA ASP A 31 8.86 -6.47 21.18
C ASP A 31 9.71 -5.28 20.72
N LEU A 32 9.72 -4.23 21.54
CA LEU A 32 10.48 -3.00 21.26
C LEU A 32 11.89 -3.03 21.85
N ARG A 33 12.29 -4.09 22.57
CA ARG A 33 13.60 -4.16 23.27
C ARG A 33 14.79 -4.04 22.30
N PRO A 34 14.83 -4.71 21.13
CA PRO A 34 15.96 -4.62 20.21
C PRO A 34 16.20 -3.19 19.71
N TYR A 35 15.14 -2.49 19.29
CA TYR A 35 15.21 -1.11 18.79
C TYR A 35 15.49 -0.11 19.92
N ALA A 36 14.90 -0.32 21.10
CA ALA A 36 15.16 0.52 22.27
C ALA A 36 16.63 0.47 22.71
N LYS A 37 17.28 -0.69 22.61
CA LYS A 37 18.71 -0.87 22.92
C LYS A 37 19.58 0.02 22.05
N GLU A 38 19.26 0.12 20.76
CA GLU A 38 20.01 0.95 19.81
C GLU A 38 19.80 2.45 20.01
N LEU A 39 18.71 2.87 20.65
CA LEU A 39 18.46 4.28 20.98
C LEU A 39 19.13 4.73 22.28
N ARG A 40 19.76 3.84 23.04
CA ARG A 40 20.48 4.20 24.27
C ARG A 40 21.73 5.01 23.92
N SER A 41 21.94 6.10 24.65
CA SER A 41 23.21 6.82 24.61
C SER A 41 24.29 5.94 25.22
N ARG A 42 25.48 5.89 24.59
CA ARG A 42 26.66 5.22 25.16
C ARG A 42 27.50 6.14 26.04
N SER A 43 27.14 7.42 26.15
CA SER A 43 27.88 8.38 26.99
C SER A 43 27.66 8.05 28.47
N PRO A 44 28.73 7.84 29.27
CA PRO A 44 28.63 7.68 30.72
C PRO A 44 28.38 9.02 31.44
N ARG A 45 28.37 10.14 30.71
CA ARG A 45 28.17 11.50 31.24
C ARG A 45 26.75 11.98 31.01
N GLY A 46 26.11 12.50 32.06
CA GLY A 46 24.78 13.11 32.04
C GLY A 46 23.80 12.48 33.03
N ALA A 47 22.67 13.16 33.26
CA ALA A 47 21.57 12.62 34.06
C ALA A 47 21.01 11.33 33.43
N GLU A 48 20.49 10.44 34.28
CA GLU A 48 19.87 9.20 33.83
C GLU A 48 18.72 9.48 32.87
N GLY A 49 18.88 9.05 31.62
CA GLY A 49 17.91 9.31 30.56
C GLY A 49 16.63 8.47 30.73
N TYR A 50 15.51 8.98 30.22
CA TYR A 50 14.26 8.23 30.16
C TYR A 50 14.40 6.89 29.43
N CYS A 51 13.62 5.90 29.89
CA CYS A 51 13.53 4.59 29.26
C CYS A 51 13.19 4.71 27.75
N ARG A 52 14.11 4.26 26.88
CA ARG A 52 13.94 4.33 25.43
C ARG A 52 12.77 3.50 24.92
N GLN A 53 12.52 2.35 25.55
CA GLN A 53 11.36 1.53 25.24
C GLN A 53 10.06 2.29 25.56
N GLY A 54 10.03 3.03 26.68
CA GLY A 54 8.85 3.82 27.04
C GLY A 54 8.60 5.00 26.11
N ILE A 55 9.66 5.65 25.62
CA ILE A 55 9.53 6.69 24.59
C ILE A 55 9.05 6.09 23.26
N LEU A 56 9.55 4.93 22.85
CA LEU A 56 9.07 4.25 21.64
C LEU A 56 7.58 3.90 21.75
N ARG A 57 7.15 3.38 22.90
CA ARG A 57 5.74 3.12 23.19
C ARG A 57 4.91 4.40 23.07
N ALA A 58 5.37 5.51 23.64
CA ALA A 58 4.69 6.80 23.52
C ALA A 58 4.60 7.29 22.06
N LEU A 59 5.67 7.13 21.26
CA LEU A 59 5.68 7.49 19.83
C LEU A 59 4.75 6.62 18.97
N LEU A 60 4.50 5.38 19.37
CA LEU A 60 3.54 4.47 18.69
C LEU A 60 2.11 4.67 19.18
N ALA A 61 1.92 4.95 20.47
CA ALA A 61 0.60 5.27 21.02
C ALA A 61 0.08 6.62 20.52
N ALA A 62 0.96 7.57 20.22
CA ALA A 62 0.58 8.88 19.71
C ALA A 62 -0.32 8.80 18.46
N PRO A 63 0.09 8.16 17.35
CA PRO A 63 -0.76 8.00 16.18
C PRO A 63 -2.05 7.20 16.47
N LEU A 64 -1.99 6.19 17.33
CA LEU A 64 -3.16 5.38 17.74
C LEU A 64 -4.21 6.18 18.52
N GLU A 65 -3.78 7.20 19.27
CA GLU A 65 -4.63 8.14 20.03
C GLU A 65 -4.92 9.44 19.25
N GLY A 66 -4.56 9.54 17.97
CA GLY A 66 -4.75 10.74 17.16
C GLY A 66 -3.86 11.93 17.53
N ILE A 67 -2.79 11.70 18.29
CA ILE A 67 -1.81 12.73 18.71
C ILE A 67 -0.73 12.86 17.65
N SER A 68 -0.68 14.02 17.00
CA SER A 68 0.20 14.27 15.85
C SER A 68 1.37 15.21 16.11
N THR A 69 1.48 15.77 17.32
CA THR A 69 2.53 16.74 17.71
C THR A 69 3.30 16.28 18.94
N PHE A 70 4.59 16.63 19.03
CA PHE A 70 5.37 16.36 20.24
C PHE A 70 4.85 17.13 21.47
N SER A 71 4.33 18.35 21.28
CA SER A 71 3.70 19.13 22.34
C SER A 71 2.43 18.45 22.86
N GLY A 72 1.59 17.93 21.96
CA GLY A 72 0.41 17.14 22.33
C GLY A 72 0.78 15.85 23.06
N LEU A 73 1.81 15.15 22.60
CA LEU A 73 2.29 13.93 23.26
C LEU A 73 2.87 14.22 24.65
N HIS A 74 3.67 15.28 24.78
CA HIS A 74 4.18 15.72 26.08
C HIS A 74 3.02 16.08 27.04
N LYS A 75 2.07 16.91 26.59
CA LYS A 75 0.88 17.27 27.39
C LYS A 75 0.10 16.02 27.82
N ARG A 76 -0.06 15.04 26.94
CA ARG A 76 -0.75 13.77 27.26
C ARG A 76 0.01 12.97 28.31
N LEU A 77 1.32 12.84 28.17
CA LEU A 77 2.19 12.15 29.14
C LEU A 77 2.21 12.85 30.50
N ASP A 78 2.12 14.17 30.52
CA ASP A 78 2.16 14.98 31.74
C ASP A 78 0.83 14.93 32.50
N THR A 79 -0.29 15.06 31.79
CA THR A 79 -1.63 15.15 32.39
C THR A 79 -2.30 13.81 32.66
N ASP A 80 -1.98 12.75 31.89
CA ASP A 80 -2.58 11.43 32.04
C ASP A 80 -1.54 10.41 32.55
N LEU A 81 -1.52 10.26 33.88
CA LEU A 81 -0.63 9.33 34.57
C LEU A 81 -0.85 7.88 34.11
N ARG A 82 -2.08 7.50 33.74
CA ARG A 82 -2.37 6.15 33.23
C ARG A 82 -1.74 5.94 31.87
N PHE A 83 -1.92 6.88 30.93
CA PHE A 83 -1.29 6.83 29.61
C PHE A 83 0.23 6.73 29.72
N ARG A 84 0.82 7.55 30.60
CA ARG A 84 2.26 7.52 30.90
C ARG A 84 2.71 6.17 31.46
N TYR A 85 1.99 5.63 32.43
CA TYR A 85 2.25 4.31 33.00
C TYR A 85 2.14 3.19 31.97
N GLN A 86 1.11 3.22 31.11
CA GLN A 86 0.90 2.23 30.04
C GLN A 86 2.02 2.30 28.99
N CYS A 87 2.58 3.48 28.74
CA CYS A 87 3.80 3.61 27.94
C CYS A 87 5.04 3.01 28.63
N GLY A 88 4.98 2.64 29.91
CA GLY A 88 6.12 2.12 30.68
C GLY A 88 7.10 3.22 31.10
N LEU A 89 6.61 4.45 31.28
CA LEU A 89 7.39 5.56 31.80
C LEU A 89 7.16 5.68 33.32
N PRO A 90 8.22 5.95 34.10
CA PRO A 90 8.12 6.05 35.56
C PRO A 90 7.20 7.19 35.98
N LEU A 91 6.52 7.09 37.13
CA LEU A 91 5.60 8.13 37.66
C LEU A 91 6.24 9.02 38.74
N ASP A 92 7.39 8.62 39.27
CA ASP A 92 8.16 9.30 40.32
C ASP A 92 9.09 10.41 39.78
N ARG A 93 9.08 10.66 38.47
CA ARG A 93 9.86 11.72 37.79
C ARG A 93 8.94 12.56 36.91
N GLU A 94 9.40 13.70 36.41
CA GLU A 94 8.68 14.49 35.41
C GLU A 94 8.49 13.72 34.09
N ALA A 95 7.52 14.10 33.26
CA ALA A 95 7.32 13.48 31.95
C ALA A 95 8.45 13.86 30.97
N PRO A 96 8.77 13.02 29.97
CA PRO A 96 9.74 13.38 28.94
C PRO A 96 9.39 14.72 28.29
N SER A 97 10.35 15.66 28.31
CA SER A 97 10.18 16.96 27.67
C SER A 97 10.01 16.83 26.15
N ILE A 98 9.42 17.85 25.52
CA ILE A 98 9.26 17.94 24.06
C ILE A 98 10.61 17.73 23.35
N SER A 99 11.68 18.36 23.84
CA SER A 99 13.03 18.20 23.29
C SER A 99 13.54 16.77 23.40
N THR A 100 13.21 16.05 24.47
CA THR A 100 13.58 14.65 24.65
C THR A 100 12.89 13.77 23.62
N LEU A 101 11.57 13.92 23.45
CA LEU A 101 10.78 13.20 22.45
C LEU A 101 11.33 13.46 21.03
N SER A 102 11.56 14.74 20.69
CA SER A 102 12.08 15.13 19.38
C SER A 102 13.49 14.58 19.10
N ARG A 103 14.37 14.52 20.11
CA ARG A 103 15.72 13.96 19.96
C ARG A 103 15.67 12.45 19.71
N VAL A 104 14.84 11.72 20.46
CA VAL A 104 14.67 10.27 20.24
C VAL A 104 14.06 9.97 18.88
N PHE A 105 13.06 10.75 18.44
CA PHE A 105 12.50 10.62 17.09
C PHE A 105 13.56 10.89 16.00
N SER A 106 14.42 11.88 16.21
CA SER A 106 15.51 12.18 15.25
C SER A 106 16.54 11.04 15.19
N GLU A 107 16.86 10.42 16.33
CA GLU A 107 17.73 9.23 16.35
C GLU A 107 17.06 8.01 15.72
N LEU A 108 15.75 7.80 15.95
CA LEU A 108 14.96 6.77 15.28
C LEU A 108 15.00 6.94 13.76
N THR A 109 14.86 8.19 13.29
CA THR A 109 14.93 8.56 11.87
C THR A 109 16.32 8.27 11.29
N ARG A 110 17.37 8.76 11.94
CA ARG A 110 18.76 8.65 11.46
C ARG A 110 19.23 7.19 11.35
N LYS A 111 18.73 6.33 12.23
CA LYS A 111 19.08 4.90 12.27
C LYS A 111 18.13 4.00 11.49
N ASP A 112 17.12 4.57 10.82
CA ASP A 112 16.10 3.84 10.05
C ASP A 112 15.37 2.74 10.84
N LEU A 113 15.25 2.94 12.17
CA LEU A 113 14.74 1.91 13.09
C LEU A 113 13.23 1.68 12.94
N ALA A 114 12.48 2.70 12.54
CA ALA A 114 11.05 2.56 12.28
C ALA A 114 10.78 1.67 11.06
N LYS A 115 11.59 1.81 10.00
CA LYS A 115 11.52 0.92 8.84
C LYS A 115 11.84 -0.52 9.24
N ARG A 116 12.93 -0.73 9.98
CA ARG A 116 13.31 -2.08 10.40
C ARG A 116 12.22 -2.73 11.27
N LEU A 117 11.65 -1.99 12.23
CA LEU A 117 10.51 -2.47 13.02
C LEU A 117 9.30 -2.81 12.16
N PHE A 118 8.99 -1.98 11.16
CA PHE A 118 7.94 -2.27 10.20
C PHE A 118 8.19 -3.59 9.44
N GLU A 119 9.39 -3.77 8.90
CA GLU A 119 9.77 -4.97 8.13
C GLU A 119 9.73 -6.25 8.99
N ASP A 120 10.20 -6.18 10.24
CA ASP A 120 10.13 -7.28 11.20
C ASP A 120 8.68 -7.63 11.55
N LEU A 121 7.79 -6.63 11.67
CA LEU A 121 6.36 -6.87 11.93
C LEU A 121 5.62 -7.43 10.72
N VAL A 122 5.95 -7.00 9.50
CA VAL A 122 5.42 -7.61 8.28
C VAL A 122 5.78 -9.10 8.25
N THR A 123 7.05 -9.42 8.51
CA THR A 123 7.54 -10.80 8.56
C THR A 123 6.77 -11.63 9.60
N ARG A 124 6.55 -11.06 10.79
CA ARG A 124 5.75 -11.73 11.82
C ARG A 124 4.30 -11.94 11.41
N CYS A 125 3.66 -10.94 10.80
CA CYS A 125 2.28 -11.08 10.32
C CYS A 125 2.16 -12.19 9.27
N GLN A 126 3.17 -12.37 8.42
CA GLN A 126 3.22 -13.47 7.45
C GLN A 126 3.39 -14.84 8.14
N GLN A 127 4.31 -14.95 9.11
CA GLN A 127 4.52 -16.18 9.88
C GLN A 127 3.27 -16.61 10.65
N GLU A 128 2.48 -15.65 11.13
CA GLU A 128 1.22 -15.91 11.83
C GLU A 128 0.01 -16.08 10.87
N GLY A 129 0.23 -16.04 9.56
CA GLY A 129 -0.81 -16.22 8.54
C GLY A 129 -1.80 -15.06 8.41
N ILE A 130 -1.50 -13.89 9.00
CA ILE A 130 -2.32 -12.68 8.91
C ILE A 130 -2.16 -12.04 7.53
N ILE A 131 -0.93 -11.95 7.02
CA ILE A 131 -0.63 -11.46 5.67
C ILE A 131 -0.35 -12.67 4.78
N GLU A 132 -1.15 -12.83 3.72
CA GLU A 132 -0.95 -13.88 2.72
C GLU A 132 0.04 -13.42 1.64
N GLY A 133 -0.15 -12.21 1.09
CA GLY A 133 0.74 -11.61 0.11
C GLY A 133 0.61 -12.17 -1.31
N SER A 134 -0.41 -12.99 -1.58
CA SER A 134 -0.66 -13.59 -2.90
C SER A 134 -1.16 -12.57 -3.93
N ASN A 135 -2.03 -11.66 -3.50
CA ASN A 135 -2.56 -10.56 -4.28
C ASN A 135 -2.25 -9.25 -3.58
N VAL A 136 -1.55 -8.34 -4.25
CA VAL A 136 -1.06 -7.09 -3.67
C VAL A 136 -1.55 -5.91 -4.48
N ALA A 137 -2.21 -4.96 -3.83
CA ALA A 137 -2.61 -3.70 -4.43
C ALA A 137 -1.54 -2.62 -4.18
N ILE A 138 -1.20 -1.85 -5.22
CA ILE A 138 -0.26 -0.72 -5.12
C ILE A 138 -0.97 0.56 -5.54
N ASP A 139 -0.86 1.58 -4.70
CA ASP A 139 -1.36 2.93 -4.96
C ASP A 139 -0.58 3.94 -4.11
N SER A 140 -0.72 5.22 -4.45
CA SER A 140 -0.14 6.33 -3.73
C SER A 140 -1.21 7.25 -3.12
N ALA A 141 -0.90 7.85 -1.97
CA ALA A 141 -1.75 8.86 -1.35
C ALA A 141 -0.99 10.18 -1.13
N ALA A 142 -1.69 11.29 -1.38
CA ALA A 142 -1.17 12.63 -1.13
C ALA A 142 -1.07 12.92 0.38
N LEU A 143 0.08 13.48 0.79
CA LEU A 143 0.37 13.94 2.15
C LEU A 143 0.71 15.43 2.12
N ARG A 144 0.08 16.23 2.99
CA ARG A 144 0.42 17.65 3.13
C ARG A 144 1.68 17.84 3.98
N ALA A 145 2.59 18.73 3.55
CA ALA A 145 3.80 19.00 4.33
C ALA A 145 3.59 20.10 5.38
N TYR A 146 4.23 19.93 6.54
CA TYR A 146 4.35 20.94 7.59
C TYR A 146 5.55 21.88 7.36
N GLU A 147 5.62 22.45 6.16
CA GLU A 147 6.72 23.29 5.71
C GLU A 147 6.21 24.55 5.01
N LYS A 148 7.04 25.60 5.00
CA LYS A 148 6.71 26.82 4.25
C LYS A 148 6.70 26.50 2.76
N LYS A 149 5.52 26.60 2.12
CA LYS A 149 5.35 26.40 0.68
C LYS A 149 6.40 27.21 -0.10
N GLN A 150 7.14 26.55 -0.97
CA GLN A 150 8.12 27.19 -1.87
C GLN A 150 7.64 27.06 -3.33
N PRO A 151 8.09 27.94 -4.24
CA PRO A 151 7.90 27.75 -5.68
C PRO A 151 8.56 26.45 -6.16
N LYS A 152 7.94 25.77 -7.15
CA LYS A 152 8.36 24.45 -7.67
C LYS A 152 9.87 24.36 -7.96
N ARG A 153 10.42 25.32 -8.70
CA ARG A 153 11.85 25.37 -9.08
C ARG A 153 12.81 25.34 -7.89
N LYS A 154 12.40 25.92 -6.75
CA LYS A 154 13.20 25.98 -5.53
C LYS A 154 13.03 24.71 -4.69
N SER A 155 11.81 24.17 -4.59
CA SER A 155 11.56 22.94 -3.83
C SER A 155 12.21 21.71 -4.45
N GLU A 156 12.30 21.61 -5.78
CA GLU A 156 12.95 20.50 -6.49
C GLU A 156 14.41 20.29 -6.06
N GLN A 157 15.13 21.37 -5.79
CA GLN A 157 16.54 21.33 -5.38
C GLN A 157 16.75 20.77 -3.97
N THR A 158 15.71 20.70 -3.15
CA THR A 158 15.83 20.32 -1.73
C THR A 158 15.65 18.83 -1.47
N GLY A 159 15.08 18.08 -2.42
CA GLY A 159 14.65 16.69 -2.21
C GLY A 159 13.51 16.51 -1.20
N ASN A 160 12.90 17.60 -0.71
CA ASN A 160 11.83 17.59 0.29
C ASN A 160 10.46 17.86 -0.37
N ALA A 161 9.53 18.47 0.39
CA ALA A 161 8.17 18.73 -0.06
C ALA A 161 8.15 19.52 -1.37
N ASN A 162 7.29 19.11 -2.30
CA ASN A 162 7.11 19.78 -3.58
C ASN A 162 5.63 19.83 -3.98
N TRP A 163 5.31 20.48 -5.10
CA TRP A 163 3.96 20.55 -5.63
C TRP A 163 3.57 19.29 -6.40
N GLY A 164 2.49 18.66 -5.97
CA GLY A 164 1.76 17.63 -6.71
C GLY A 164 0.46 18.18 -7.28
N ALA A 165 -0.08 17.48 -8.27
CA ALA A 165 -1.39 17.75 -8.83
C ALA A 165 -2.13 16.43 -9.07
N LYS A 166 -3.43 16.41 -8.77
CA LYS A 166 -4.33 15.30 -9.06
C LYS A 166 -5.64 15.85 -9.63
N ILE A 167 -6.33 15.03 -10.40
CA ILE A 167 -7.67 15.32 -10.88
C ILE A 167 -8.65 14.63 -9.93
N ASP A 168 -9.64 15.35 -9.43
CA ASP A 168 -10.70 14.74 -8.62
C ASP A 168 -11.73 14.00 -9.48
N SER A 169 -12.69 13.34 -8.83
CA SER A 169 -13.77 12.62 -9.51
C SER A 169 -14.67 13.51 -10.36
N PHE A 170 -14.63 14.84 -10.16
CA PHE A 170 -15.39 15.84 -10.90
C PHE A 170 -14.58 16.49 -12.03
N GLY A 171 -13.34 16.04 -12.26
CA GLY A 171 -12.48 16.59 -13.30
C GLY A 171 -11.69 17.84 -12.88
N ASN A 172 -11.79 18.30 -11.63
CA ASN A 172 -11.08 19.47 -11.15
C ASN A 172 -9.62 19.14 -10.82
N LYS A 173 -8.72 20.02 -11.23
CA LYS A 173 -7.31 19.92 -10.88
C LYS A 173 -7.07 20.43 -9.46
N ILE A 174 -6.78 19.51 -8.54
CA ILE A 174 -6.40 19.81 -7.16
C ILE A 174 -4.87 19.76 -7.06
N THR A 175 -4.27 20.83 -6.54
CA THR A 175 -2.83 20.87 -6.23
C THR A 175 -2.58 20.81 -4.74
N TRP A 176 -1.46 20.19 -4.34
CA TRP A 176 -1.02 20.20 -2.95
C TRP A 176 0.49 20.37 -2.88
N PHE A 177 0.96 20.95 -1.79
CA PHE A 177 2.39 21.02 -1.46
C PHE A 177 2.69 19.97 -0.39
N GLY A 178 3.57 19.03 -0.71
CA GLY A 178 3.98 18.01 0.22
C GLY A 178 4.61 16.79 -0.43
N TYR A 179 4.14 15.63 0.01
CA TYR A 179 4.70 14.32 -0.32
C TYR A 179 3.61 13.40 -0.89
N LYS A 180 4.04 12.22 -1.32
CA LYS A 180 3.21 11.05 -1.56
C LYS A 180 3.74 9.89 -0.72
N ILE A 181 2.83 9.12 -0.16
CA ILE A 181 3.13 7.79 0.39
C ILE A 181 2.69 6.76 -0.65
N HIS A 182 3.60 5.89 -1.06
CA HIS A 182 3.34 4.77 -1.97
C HIS A 182 3.29 3.51 -1.13
N LEU A 183 2.20 2.75 -1.24
CA LEU A 183 1.98 1.56 -0.45
C LEU A 183 1.81 0.34 -1.35
N ALA A 184 2.39 -0.78 -0.93
CA ALA A 184 1.99 -2.11 -1.38
C ALA A 184 1.22 -2.78 -0.24
N VAL A 185 -0.02 -3.17 -0.50
CA VAL A 185 -0.98 -3.65 0.51
C VAL A 185 -1.45 -5.04 0.14
N ASP A 186 -1.46 -5.95 1.11
CA ASP A 186 -2.11 -7.25 0.99
C ASP A 186 -3.61 -7.06 0.80
N THR A 187 -4.17 -7.57 -0.29
CA THR A 187 -5.58 -7.32 -0.64
C THR A 187 -6.59 -7.95 0.33
N LYS A 188 -6.19 -9.01 1.04
CA LYS A 188 -7.04 -9.79 1.93
C LYS A 188 -7.09 -9.23 3.33
N SER A 189 -5.92 -8.97 3.93
CA SER A 189 -5.81 -8.39 5.27
C SER A 189 -5.85 -6.86 5.27
N GLU A 190 -5.66 -6.24 4.11
CA GLU A 190 -5.59 -4.78 3.94
C GLU A 190 -4.45 -4.13 4.72
N LEU A 191 -3.40 -4.91 4.99
CA LEU A 191 -2.22 -4.48 5.73
C LEU A 191 -1.06 -4.10 4.78
N PRO A 192 -0.29 -3.05 5.12
CA PRO A 192 0.86 -2.64 4.33
C PRO A 192 2.00 -3.66 4.42
N ILE A 193 2.53 -4.08 3.27
CA ILE A 193 3.70 -4.96 3.13
C ILE A 193 4.96 -4.13 2.83
N ALA A 194 4.83 -3.09 1.99
CA ALA A 194 5.92 -2.19 1.65
C ALA A 194 5.43 -0.73 1.58
N LEU A 195 6.35 0.20 1.85
CA LEU A 195 6.06 1.61 1.96
C LEU A 195 7.24 2.44 1.44
N GLU A 196 6.95 3.47 0.67
CA GLU A 196 7.91 4.51 0.29
C GLU A 196 7.29 5.89 0.37
N VAL A 197 8.10 6.91 0.61
CA VAL A 197 7.66 8.32 0.62
C VAL A 197 8.51 9.10 -0.36
N THR A 198 7.86 9.86 -1.23
CA THR A 198 8.51 10.72 -2.21
C THR A 198 7.97 12.14 -2.13
N PRO A 199 8.69 13.14 -2.64
CA PRO A 199 8.11 14.45 -2.93
C PRO A 199 6.90 14.33 -3.86
N ALA A 200 5.93 15.24 -3.75
CA ALA A 200 4.65 15.10 -4.47
C ALA A 200 4.71 15.20 -6.00
N HIS A 201 5.82 15.70 -6.55
CA HIS A 201 6.01 15.82 -8.00
C HIS A 201 6.46 14.50 -8.66
N VAL A 202 6.91 13.52 -7.88
CA VAL A 202 7.37 12.22 -8.40
C VAL A 202 6.16 11.46 -8.97
N ASN A 203 6.36 10.87 -10.15
CA ASN A 203 5.34 10.09 -10.84
C ASN A 203 5.21 8.71 -10.18
N ASP A 204 3.97 8.26 -10.01
CA ASP A 204 3.66 7.05 -9.24
C ASP A 204 4.17 5.78 -9.95
N GLY A 205 4.11 5.77 -11.28
CA GLY A 205 4.64 4.68 -12.10
C GLY A 205 6.16 4.49 -11.99
N GLU A 206 6.92 5.53 -11.63
CA GLU A 206 8.37 5.40 -11.34
C GLU A 206 8.65 4.60 -10.07
N MET A 207 7.74 4.67 -9.09
CA MET A 207 7.94 4.04 -7.79
C MET A 207 7.43 2.60 -7.72
N ALA A 208 6.53 2.23 -8.63
CA ALA A 208 5.93 0.89 -8.64
C ALA A 208 6.95 -0.26 -8.79
N PRO A 209 7.97 -0.22 -9.68
CA PRO A 209 8.96 -1.29 -9.79
C PRO A 209 9.68 -1.58 -8.46
N GLY A 210 10.13 -0.54 -7.75
CA GLY A 210 10.80 -0.69 -6.46
C GLY A 210 9.90 -1.31 -5.39
N LEU A 211 8.61 -0.95 -5.36
CA LEU A 211 7.64 -1.57 -4.47
C LEU A 211 7.34 -3.03 -4.81
N ILE A 212 7.26 -3.37 -6.10
CA ILE A 212 7.08 -4.73 -6.59
C ILE A 212 8.24 -5.62 -6.10
N GLU A 213 9.48 -5.20 -6.34
CA GLU A 213 10.68 -5.94 -5.92
C GLU A 213 10.76 -6.10 -4.39
N LYS A 214 10.49 -5.02 -3.64
CA LYS A 214 10.46 -5.05 -2.17
C LYS A 214 9.37 -5.96 -1.61
N THR A 215 8.25 -6.10 -2.31
CA THR A 215 7.15 -6.95 -1.87
C THR A 215 7.42 -8.41 -2.20
N ALA A 216 7.86 -8.69 -3.43
CA ALA A 216 8.16 -10.04 -3.90
C ALA A 216 9.37 -10.66 -3.19
N SER A 217 10.29 -9.87 -2.64
CA SER A 217 11.38 -10.40 -1.80
C SER A 217 10.89 -10.99 -0.47
N ARG A 218 9.65 -10.71 -0.06
CA ARG A 218 9.05 -11.14 1.21
C ARG A 218 7.83 -12.05 1.05
N THR A 219 7.26 -12.12 -0.14
CA THR A 219 5.98 -12.80 -0.40
C THR A 219 6.03 -13.54 -1.73
N SER A 220 5.26 -14.61 -1.85
CA SER A 220 5.03 -15.28 -3.14
C SER A 220 3.87 -14.62 -3.88
N THR A 221 4.02 -13.34 -4.23
CA THR A 221 2.98 -12.57 -4.94
C THR A 221 2.74 -13.13 -6.32
N ARG A 222 1.47 -13.35 -6.64
CA ARG A 222 0.99 -13.80 -7.96
C ARG A 222 0.47 -12.65 -8.79
N PHE A 223 -0.22 -11.70 -8.15
CA PHE A 223 -0.86 -10.57 -8.83
C PHE A 223 -0.52 -9.25 -8.13
N PHE A 224 -0.03 -8.29 -8.91
CA PHE A 224 0.08 -6.88 -8.52
C PHE A 224 -1.05 -6.09 -9.19
N ILE A 225 -1.89 -5.43 -8.40
CA ILE A 225 -3.08 -4.74 -8.88
C ILE A 225 -2.87 -3.24 -8.74
N LEU A 226 -2.93 -2.50 -9.85
CA LEU A 226 -2.65 -1.06 -9.88
C LEU A 226 -3.70 -0.32 -10.73
N ASP A 227 -3.83 1.00 -10.52
CA ASP A 227 -4.71 1.83 -11.33
C ASP A 227 -4.14 2.14 -12.72
N ALA A 228 -4.98 2.65 -13.63
CA ALA A 228 -4.62 2.93 -15.02
C ALA A 228 -3.48 3.96 -15.18
N GLY A 229 -3.22 4.81 -14.19
CA GLY A 229 -2.07 5.71 -14.14
C GLY A 229 -0.71 4.99 -14.05
N TYR A 230 -0.71 3.72 -13.61
CA TYR A 230 0.45 2.84 -13.58
C TYR A 230 0.66 2.06 -14.88
N ASP A 231 -0.16 2.29 -15.91
CA ASP A 231 -0.05 1.63 -17.21
C ASP A 231 1.20 2.05 -17.99
N GLN A 232 2.36 1.51 -17.57
CA GLN A 232 3.68 1.79 -18.11
C GLN A 232 4.46 0.48 -18.24
N MET A 233 5.19 0.29 -19.36
CA MET A 233 5.84 -1.00 -19.67
C MET A 233 6.74 -1.52 -18.54
N LYS A 234 7.53 -0.64 -17.91
CA LYS A 234 8.42 -0.98 -16.78
C LYS A 234 7.71 -1.62 -15.59
N VAL A 235 6.43 -1.30 -15.36
CA VAL A 235 5.65 -1.90 -14.26
C VAL A 235 5.30 -3.34 -14.59
N TYR A 236 4.91 -3.61 -15.84
CA TYR A 236 4.67 -4.97 -16.32
C TYR A 236 5.96 -5.81 -16.34
N GLU A 237 7.08 -5.23 -16.76
CA GLU A 237 8.40 -5.88 -16.73
C GLU A 237 8.83 -6.21 -15.30
N ALA A 238 8.69 -5.28 -14.36
CA ALA A 238 9.00 -5.51 -12.95
C ALA A 238 8.18 -6.66 -12.36
N ALA A 239 6.87 -6.70 -12.61
CA ALA A 239 6.01 -7.80 -12.17
C ALA A 239 6.45 -9.15 -12.78
N ARG A 240 6.76 -9.17 -14.09
CA ARG A 240 7.23 -10.37 -14.78
C ARG A 240 8.56 -10.87 -14.24
N ASN A 241 9.50 -9.98 -13.93
CA ASN A 241 10.82 -10.33 -13.40
C ASN A 241 10.73 -11.06 -12.06
N VAL A 242 9.71 -10.74 -11.25
CA VAL A 242 9.42 -11.44 -10.00
C VAL A 242 8.44 -12.60 -10.16
N LYS A 243 8.17 -13.05 -11.40
CA LYS A 243 7.24 -14.14 -11.75
C LYS A 243 5.79 -13.89 -11.31
N ALA A 244 5.38 -12.62 -11.25
CA ALA A 244 4.01 -12.19 -10.98
C ALA A 244 3.38 -11.58 -12.24
N GLN A 245 2.06 -11.38 -12.19
CA GLN A 245 1.31 -10.67 -13.22
C GLN A 245 0.84 -9.30 -12.71
N ALA A 246 1.04 -8.26 -13.52
CA ALA A 246 0.39 -6.97 -13.29
C ALA A 246 -1.05 -6.97 -13.83
N ILE A 247 -2.01 -6.55 -13.00
CA ILE A 247 -3.43 -6.38 -13.28
C ILE A 247 -3.71 -4.87 -13.32
N ILE A 248 -3.61 -4.29 -14.51
CA ILE A 248 -3.71 -2.84 -14.74
C ILE A 248 -4.67 -2.59 -15.92
N PRO A 249 -5.69 -1.72 -15.76
CA PRO A 249 -6.50 -1.27 -16.89
C PRO A 249 -5.65 -0.48 -17.89
N LEU A 250 -5.90 -0.67 -19.19
CA LEU A 250 -5.19 0.10 -20.21
C LEU A 250 -5.58 1.57 -20.14
N ASN A 251 -4.59 2.45 -20.12
CA ASN A 251 -4.76 3.88 -20.27
C ASN A 251 -4.68 4.23 -21.76
N LEU A 252 -5.84 4.46 -22.37
CA LEU A 252 -5.96 4.76 -23.80
C LEU A 252 -5.67 6.24 -24.14
N ARG A 253 -5.35 7.08 -23.14
CA ARG A 253 -5.08 8.51 -23.36
C ARG A 253 -3.82 8.68 -24.19
N GLY A 254 -3.98 9.20 -25.41
CA GLY A 254 -2.86 9.48 -26.31
C GLY A 254 -2.28 8.24 -26.99
N GLU A 255 -2.97 7.10 -26.98
CA GLU A 255 -2.54 5.93 -27.74
C GLU A 255 -2.69 6.15 -29.26
N LYS A 256 -1.74 5.59 -30.01
CA LYS A 256 -1.91 5.33 -31.44
C LYS A 256 -2.94 4.23 -31.63
N GLU A 257 -3.57 4.17 -32.81
CA GLU A 257 -4.52 3.11 -33.14
C GLU A 257 -3.95 1.72 -32.82
N PRO A 258 -4.79 0.79 -32.30
CA PRO A 258 -4.34 -0.56 -32.03
C PRO A 258 -3.85 -1.24 -33.31
N PRO A 259 -3.00 -2.29 -33.20
CA PRO A 259 -2.59 -3.08 -34.36
C PRO A 259 -3.80 -3.51 -35.19
N ALA A 260 -3.65 -3.53 -36.51
CA ALA A 260 -4.72 -3.92 -37.42
C ALA A 260 -5.30 -5.29 -37.03
N GLY A 261 -6.63 -5.36 -36.95
CA GLY A 261 -7.32 -6.58 -36.51
C GLY A 261 -7.32 -6.80 -34.99
N MET A 262 -7.12 -5.76 -34.18
CA MET A 262 -7.21 -5.84 -32.72
C MET A 262 -8.03 -4.69 -32.13
N THR A 263 -8.75 -5.00 -31.05
CA THR A 263 -9.41 -3.98 -30.23
C THR A 263 -8.39 -3.24 -29.36
N SER A 264 -8.77 -2.07 -28.86
CA SER A 264 -7.99 -1.31 -27.86
C SER A 264 -7.57 -2.16 -26.64
N ASN A 265 -8.44 -3.07 -26.18
CA ASN A 265 -8.19 -3.96 -25.04
C ASN A 265 -7.20 -5.12 -25.30
N GLY A 266 -6.71 -5.26 -26.53
CA GLY A 266 -5.82 -6.36 -26.88
C GLY A 266 -6.51 -7.63 -27.37
N THR A 267 -7.81 -7.56 -27.66
CA THR A 267 -8.60 -8.69 -28.17
C THR A 267 -8.51 -8.73 -29.70
N PRO A 268 -8.10 -9.86 -30.31
CA PRO A 268 -8.15 -10.02 -31.75
C PRO A 268 -9.56 -9.85 -32.31
N CYS A 269 -9.67 -9.31 -33.52
CA CYS A 269 -10.90 -9.23 -34.29
C CYS A 269 -10.89 -10.33 -35.37
N CYS A 270 -12.05 -10.91 -35.65
CA CYS A 270 -12.21 -11.82 -36.78
C CYS A 270 -12.20 -11.06 -38.11
N SER A 271 -12.22 -11.77 -39.25
CA SER A 271 -12.24 -11.16 -40.59
C SER A 271 -13.41 -10.21 -40.82
N MET A 272 -14.51 -10.38 -40.07
CA MET A 272 -15.69 -9.50 -40.10
C MET A 272 -15.60 -8.30 -39.14
N GLY A 273 -14.47 -8.12 -38.45
CA GLY A 273 -14.24 -7.00 -37.53
C GLY A 273 -14.78 -7.21 -36.10
N TYR A 274 -15.53 -8.28 -35.82
CA TYR A 274 -16.00 -8.56 -34.46
C TYR A 274 -14.87 -9.01 -33.53
N ALA A 275 -14.84 -8.45 -32.31
CA ALA A 275 -13.95 -8.89 -31.24
C ALA A 275 -14.15 -10.38 -30.93
N MET A 276 -13.06 -11.15 -30.94
CA MET A 276 -13.09 -12.58 -30.73
C MET A 276 -13.37 -12.94 -29.28
N THR A 277 -13.94 -14.13 -29.07
CA THR A 277 -14.22 -14.64 -27.73
C THR A 277 -12.98 -15.26 -27.12
N TYR A 278 -12.53 -14.75 -25.97
CA TYR A 278 -11.51 -15.43 -25.17
C TYR A 278 -11.97 -16.86 -24.79
N TRP A 279 -11.12 -17.84 -25.08
CA TRP A 279 -11.43 -19.28 -25.01
C TRP A 279 -10.41 -20.07 -24.18
N GLY A 280 -9.65 -19.37 -23.33
CA GLY A 280 -8.68 -19.96 -22.42
C GLY A 280 -7.23 -19.54 -22.69
N VAL A 281 -6.34 -20.06 -21.86
CA VAL A 281 -4.89 -19.88 -21.98
C VAL A 281 -4.22 -21.24 -21.93
N ASP A 282 -3.20 -21.42 -22.75
CA ASP A 282 -2.36 -22.62 -22.80
C ASP A 282 -0.90 -22.19 -22.67
N GLY A 283 -0.30 -22.38 -21.50
CA GLY A 283 0.97 -21.75 -21.14
C GLY A 283 0.89 -20.22 -21.20
N ASP A 284 1.63 -19.61 -22.12
CA ASP A 284 1.60 -18.16 -22.38
C ASP A 284 0.70 -17.78 -23.57
N MET A 285 0.00 -18.75 -24.18
CA MET A 285 -0.80 -18.52 -25.38
C MET A 285 -2.27 -18.28 -25.03
N HIS A 286 -2.75 -17.06 -25.22
CA HIS A 286 -4.18 -16.77 -25.23
C HIS A 286 -4.82 -17.41 -26.44
N LYS A 287 -5.91 -18.16 -26.23
CA LYS A 287 -6.73 -18.72 -27.31
C LYS A 287 -8.01 -17.90 -27.44
N PHE A 288 -8.29 -17.44 -28.65
CA PHE A 288 -9.53 -16.75 -29.00
C PHE A 288 -10.28 -17.54 -30.06
N ARG A 289 -11.60 -17.58 -29.94
CA ARG A 289 -12.52 -18.30 -30.83
C ARG A 289 -13.51 -17.35 -31.48
N CYS A 290 -13.98 -17.71 -32.68
CA CYS A 290 -15.01 -16.99 -33.41
C CYS A 290 -16.21 -16.66 -32.50
N PRO A 291 -16.64 -15.38 -32.39
CA PRO A 291 -17.74 -14.98 -31.51
C PRO A 291 -19.11 -15.51 -31.96
N HIS A 292 -19.28 -15.80 -33.24
CA HIS A 292 -20.48 -16.45 -33.75
C HIS A 292 -20.54 -17.93 -33.36
N ALA A 293 -19.42 -18.64 -33.48
CA ALA A 293 -19.30 -20.04 -33.06
C ALA A 293 -19.52 -20.25 -31.55
N THR A 294 -19.35 -19.20 -30.74
CA THR A 294 -19.57 -19.19 -29.30
C THR A 294 -20.93 -18.59 -28.90
N GLY A 295 -21.77 -18.20 -29.87
CA GLY A 295 -23.09 -17.64 -29.63
C GLY A 295 -23.11 -16.22 -29.06
N LYS A 296 -21.99 -15.48 -29.13
CA LYS A 296 -21.93 -14.09 -28.63
C LYS A 296 -22.39 -13.05 -29.64
N VAL A 297 -22.31 -13.36 -30.93
CA VAL A 297 -22.68 -12.47 -32.04
C VAL A 297 -23.39 -13.27 -33.11
N ASP A 298 -24.41 -12.69 -33.73
CA ASP A 298 -24.99 -13.23 -34.94
C ASP A 298 -24.31 -12.61 -36.16
N CYS A 299 -23.41 -13.37 -36.79
CA CYS A 299 -22.58 -12.88 -37.90
C CYS A 299 -23.34 -13.08 -39.21
N PRO A 300 -23.56 -12.03 -40.03
CA PRO A 300 -24.35 -12.15 -41.26
C PRO A 300 -23.83 -13.19 -42.26
N LEU A 301 -22.51 -13.42 -42.29
CA LEU A 301 -21.87 -14.41 -43.16
C LEU A 301 -21.52 -15.71 -42.42
N GLY A 302 -22.05 -15.90 -41.21
CA GLY A 302 -21.81 -17.05 -40.35
C GLY A 302 -20.32 -17.29 -40.05
N MET A 303 -19.95 -18.56 -39.82
CA MET A 303 -18.56 -18.96 -39.63
C MET A 303 -17.77 -19.04 -40.95
N ALA A 304 -18.46 -19.30 -42.07
CA ALA A 304 -17.84 -19.59 -43.36
C ALA A 304 -16.97 -18.44 -43.89
N ALA A 305 -17.31 -17.19 -43.54
CA ALA A 305 -16.49 -16.02 -43.89
C ALA A 305 -15.09 -16.01 -43.26
N CYS A 306 -14.91 -16.69 -42.13
CA CYS A 306 -13.65 -16.67 -41.38
C CYS A 306 -12.94 -18.03 -41.34
N SER A 307 -13.68 -19.15 -41.50
CA SER A 307 -13.12 -20.51 -41.45
C SER A 307 -14.05 -21.52 -42.09
N SER A 308 -13.49 -22.53 -42.75
CA SER A 308 -14.21 -23.72 -43.23
C SER A 308 -14.52 -24.74 -42.12
N SER A 309 -13.99 -24.56 -40.91
CA SER A 309 -14.22 -25.47 -39.78
C SER A 309 -15.54 -25.16 -39.06
N ASN A 310 -16.26 -26.21 -38.66
CA ASN A 310 -17.42 -26.10 -37.75
C ASN A 310 -17.04 -25.61 -36.34
N TYR A 311 -15.75 -25.61 -35.99
CA TYR A 311 -15.25 -25.03 -34.75
C TYR A 311 -15.12 -23.51 -34.83
N GLY A 312 -15.13 -22.94 -36.04
CA GLY A 312 -14.91 -21.53 -36.32
C GLY A 312 -13.43 -21.11 -36.24
N MET A 313 -13.15 -19.87 -36.66
CA MET A 313 -11.80 -19.30 -36.61
C MET A 313 -11.21 -19.30 -35.19
N VAL A 314 -9.94 -19.68 -35.07
CA VAL A 314 -9.17 -19.63 -33.83
C VAL A 314 -7.93 -18.78 -34.05
N VAL A 315 -7.73 -17.80 -33.17
CA VAL A 315 -6.52 -16.98 -33.13
C VAL A 315 -5.81 -17.24 -31.81
N LYS A 316 -4.50 -17.47 -31.88
CA LYS A 316 -3.66 -17.60 -30.68
C LYS A 316 -2.70 -16.42 -30.61
N VAL A 317 -2.57 -15.83 -29.43
CA VAL A 317 -1.70 -14.69 -29.19
C VAL A 317 -0.79 -14.97 -28.00
N ASN A 318 0.50 -14.74 -28.13
CA ASN A 318 1.45 -14.98 -27.06
C ASN A 318 1.46 -13.78 -26.10
N ALA A 319 1.26 -14.03 -24.81
CA ALA A 319 1.29 -12.99 -23.78
C ALA A 319 2.65 -12.29 -23.68
N LYS A 320 3.73 -12.94 -24.14
CA LYS A 320 5.08 -12.39 -24.15
C LYS A 320 5.33 -11.35 -25.25
N ASP A 321 4.49 -11.32 -26.28
CA ASP A 321 4.66 -10.40 -27.42
C ASP A 321 4.42 -8.94 -26.99
N ASP A 322 3.47 -8.73 -26.08
CA ASP A 322 3.18 -7.42 -25.49
C ASP A 322 2.64 -7.61 -24.06
N LEU A 323 3.53 -7.43 -23.08
CA LEU A 323 3.21 -7.60 -21.65
C LEU A 323 2.15 -6.64 -21.14
N ARG A 324 2.07 -5.46 -21.77
CA ARG A 324 1.07 -4.47 -21.43
C ARG A 324 -0.28 -4.92 -21.96
N ARG A 325 -0.36 -5.34 -23.22
CA ARG A 325 -1.63 -5.61 -23.91
C ARG A 325 -2.22 -6.97 -23.57
N TYR A 326 -1.39 -7.99 -23.40
CA TYR A 326 -1.82 -9.37 -23.17
C TYR A 326 -1.58 -9.81 -21.71
N SER A 327 -2.56 -9.50 -20.86
CA SER A 327 -2.54 -9.91 -19.44
C SER A 327 -3.11 -11.31 -19.24
N ILE A 328 -2.54 -12.10 -18.32
CA ILE A 328 -3.08 -13.40 -17.88
C ILE A 328 -3.54 -13.30 -16.42
N PRO A 329 -4.86 -13.32 -16.11
CA PRO A 329 -5.99 -13.58 -17.00
C PRO A 329 -6.29 -12.43 -17.96
N HIS A 330 -6.93 -12.73 -19.08
CA HIS A 330 -7.28 -11.71 -20.09
C HIS A 330 -8.25 -10.66 -19.53
N ARG A 331 -8.07 -9.38 -19.89
CA ARG A 331 -8.79 -8.22 -19.31
C ARG A 331 -10.32 -8.31 -19.40
N ASP A 332 -10.83 -8.86 -20.50
CA ASP A 332 -12.28 -9.02 -20.70
C ASP A 332 -12.90 -10.17 -19.89
N THR A 333 -12.10 -10.92 -19.12
CA THR A 333 -12.60 -12.05 -18.33
C THR A 333 -13.17 -11.63 -16.98
N LYS A 334 -14.12 -12.43 -16.47
CA LYS A 334 -14.67 -12.27 -15.12
C LYS A 334 -13.56 -12.29 -14.06
N ARG A 335 -12.61 -13.23 -14.19
CA ARG A 335 -11.49 -13.40 -13.26
C ARG A 335 -10.61 -12.15 -13.17
N TRP A 336 -10.31 -11.51 -14.30
CA TRP A 336 -9.54 -10.26 -14.29
C TRP A 336 -10.29 -9.15 -13.55
N LYS A 337 -11.61 -9.03 -13.79
CA LYS A 337 -12.45 -8.05 -13.09
C LYS A 337 -12.53 -8.32 -11.58
N GLU A 338 -12.65 -9.59 -11.19
CA GLU A 338 -12.63 -10.00 -9.77
C GLU A 338 -11.30 -9.60 -9.10
N LEU A 339 -10.16 -9.91 -9.71
CA LEU A 339 -8.84 -9.48 -9.23
C LEU A 339 -8.73 -7.95 -9.16
N TYR A 340 -9.21 -7.24 -10.19
CA TYR A 340 -9.11 -5.78 -10.22
C TYR A 340 -9.97 -5.10 -9.12
N ASN A 341 -11.11 -5.70 -8.74
CA ASN A 341 -11.95 -5.18 -7.67
C ASN A 341 -11.24 -5.18 -6.29
N GLU A 342 -10.27 -6.09 -6.09
CA GLU A 342 -9.45 -6.13 -4.88
C GLU A 342 -8.54 -4.91 -4.72
N ARG A 343 -8.36 -4.09 -5.77
CA ARG A 343 -7.62 -2.80 -5.71
C ARG A 343 -8.13 -1.88 -4.61
N THR A 344 -9.42 -1.95 -4.28
CA THR A 344 -10.02 -1.10 -3.22
C THR A 344 -9.37 -1.30 -1.84
N SER A 345 -8.68 -2.42 -1.61
CA SER A 345 -7.92 -2.68 -0.37
C SER A 345 -6.87 -1.62 -0.06
N VAL A 346 -6.08 -1.15 -1.04
CA VAL A 346 -5.07 -0.11 -0.80
C VAL A 346 -5.70 1.25 -0.52
N GLU A 347 -6.85 1.56 -1.14
CA GLU A 347 -7.62 2.77 -0.84
C GLU A 347 -8.16 2.74 0.61
N ARG A 348 -8.65 1.58 1.06
CA ARG A 348 -9.08 1.38 2.46
C ARG A 348 -7.92 1.53 3.44
N CYS A 349 -6.75 0.93 3.15
CA CYS A 349 -5.55 1.09 3.96
C CYS A 349 -5.10 2.57 4.04
N ASN A 350 -5.04 3.26 2.91
CA ASN A 350 -4.79 4.71 2.85
C ASN A 350 -5.79 5.50 3.71
N SER A 351 -7.08 5.16 3.62
CA SER A 351 -8.12 5.79 4.43
C SER A 351 -7.90 5.57 5.92
N ARG A 352 -7.53 4.36 6.36
CA ARG A 352 -7.23 4.08 7.78
C ARG A 352 -6.06 4.90 8.30
N LEU A 353 -4.96 4.94 7.55
CA LEU A 353 -3.77 5.72 7.89
C LEU A 353 -4.10 7.22 8.04
N LYS A 354 -4.93 7.76 7.16
CA LYS A 354 -5.26 9.19 7.12
C LYS A 354 -6.35 9.61 8.08
N THR A 355 -7.40 8.80 8.25
CA THR A 355 -8.62 9.18 8.96
C THR A 355 -8.60 8.75 10.42
N TYR A 356 -8.09 7.56 10.71
CA TYR A 356 -8.08 7.01 12.07
C TYR A 356 -6.73 7.14 12.78
N LEU A 357 -5.66 7.36 12.03
CA LEU A 357 -4.32 7.63 12.57
C LEU A 357 -3.91 9.07 12.22
N THR A 358 -2.62 9.31 11.98
CA THR A 358 -2.08 10.67 11.84
C THR A 358 -1.25 10.86 10.57
N ALA A 359 -1.43 10.00 9.56
CA ALA A 359 -0.60 10.03 8.35
C ALA A 359 -0.63 11.39 7.63
N ASP A 360 -1.79 12.05 7.54
CA ASP A 360 -1.94 13.38 6.90
C ASP A 360 -1.76 14.57 7.86
N ALA A 361 -1.43 14.29 9.12
CA ALA A 361 -1.27 15.29 10.18
C ALA A 361 0.19 15.41 10.66
N ALA A 362 1.17 15.04 9.83
CA ALA A 362 2.58 15.00 10.21
C ALA A 362 3.13 16.41 10.54
N HIS A 363 3.45 16.68 11.81
CA HIS A 363 4.07 17.94 12.25
C HIS A 363 5.61 17.84 12.33
N VAL A 364 6.20 17.25 11.30
CA VAL A 364 7.65 17.11 11.14
C VAL A 364 8.08 17.63 9.77
N ARG A 365 9.36 18.02 9.65
CA ARG A 365 9.94 18.59 8.43
C ARG A 365 11.05 17.71 7.91
N GLY A 366 11.19 17.65 6.59
CA GLY A 366 12.18 16.85 5.89
C GLY A 366 11.66 15.45 5.60
N ILE A 367 11.96 14.96 4.39
CA ILE A 367 11.44 13.70 3.87
C ILE A 367 11.74 12.52 4.81
N GLN A 368 12.95 12.44 5.36
CA GLN A 368 13.35 11.35 6.27
C GLN A 368 12.46 11.27 7.53
N LYS A 369 12.10 12.42 8.11
CA LYS A 369 11.24 12.49 9.29
C LYS A 369 9.80 12.16 8.93
N VAL A 370 9.32 12.64 7.79
CA VAL A 370 7.99 12.29 7.27
C VAL A 370 7.91 10.79 7.00
N THR A 371 8.91 10.19 6.37
CA THR A 371 9.04 8.74 6.16
C THR A 371 8.96 7.99 7.48
N THR A 372 9.73 8.42 8.49
CA THR A 372 9.68 7.80 9.83
C THR A 372 8.28 7.89 10.43
N HIS A 373 7.60 9.03 10.31
CA HIS A 373 6.22 9.20 10.76
C HIS A 373 5.25 8.25 10.04
N GLN A 374 5.40 8.06 8.73
CA GLN A 374 4.57 7.12 7.97
C GLN A 374 4.82 5.66 8.39
N TYR A 375 6.08 5.28 8.64
CA TYR A 375 6.39 3.96 9.20
C TYR A 375 5.74 3.75 10.57
N LEU A 376 5.73 4.76 11.46
CA LEU A 376 5.03 4.63 12.75
C LEU A 376 3.52 4.38 12.57
N ASN A 377 2.86 5.06 11.63
CA ASN A 377 1.45 4.83 11.34
C ASN A 377 1.22 3.41 10.76
N ALA A 378 2.08 2.94 9.86
CA ALA A 378 2.00 1.59 9.30
C ALA A 378 2.26 0.50 10.36
N ILE A 379 3.22 0.72 11.26
CA ILE A 379 3.50 -0.15 12.42
C ILE A 379 2.25 -0.25 13.30
N VAL A 380 1.55 0.85 13.56
CA VAL A 380 0.32 0.81 14.36
C VAL A 380 -0.72 -0.11 13.73
N LEU A 381 -0.93 -0.06 12.41
CA LEU A 381 -1.87 -0.97 11.74
C LEU A 381 -1.46 -2.45 11.91
N LEU A 382 -0.20 -2.79 11.62
CA LEU A 382 0.32 -4.15 11.74
C LEU A 382 0.24 -4.68 13.16
N ALA A 383 0.72 -3.90 14.13
CA ALA A 383 0.73 -4.26 15.54
C ALA A 383 -0.69 -4.41 16.10
N SER A 384 -1.64 -3.61 15.60
CA SER A 384 -3.05 -3.72 15.96
C SER A 384 -3.66 -5.02 15.44
N ALA A 385 -3.39 -5.40 14.19
CA ALA A 385 -3.87 -6.66 13.63
C ALA A 385 -3.31 -7.87 14.40
N LEU A 386 -2.01 -7.86 14.74
CA LEU A 386 -1.40 -8.87 15.60
C LEU A 386 -2.07 -8.94 16.98
N ALA A 387 -2.30 -7.78 17.60
CA ALA A 387 -2.89 -7.72 18.94
C ALA A 387 -4.32 -8.27 18.96
N VAL A 388 -5.14 -7.94 17.95
CA VAL A 388 -6.50 -8.50 17.79
C VAL A 388 -6.43 -10.00 17.56
N SER A 389 -5.58 -10.48 16.65
CA SER A 389 -5.40 -11.92 16.40
C SER A 389 -5.01 -12.70 17.66
N HIS A 390 -4.08 -12.18 18.47
CA HIS A 390 -3.69 -12.79 19.74
C HIS A 390 -4.81 -12.75 20.78
N HIS A 391 -5.55 -11.65 20.86
CA HIS A 391 -6.66 -11.50 21.79
C HIS A 391 -7.79 -12.49 21.46
N SER A 392 -8.18 -12.60 20.19
CA SER A 392 -9.21 -13.54 19.73
C SER A 392 -8.81 -15.00 19.96
N LYS A 393 -7.55 -15.36 19.68
CA LYS A 393 -7.03 -16.72 19.97
C LYS A 393 -7.05 -17.05 21.47
N ARG A 394 -6.79 -16.06 22.34
CA ARG A 394 -6.88 -16.24 23.80
C ARG A 394 -8.31 -16.31 24.32
N ALA A 395 -9.25 -15.63 23.69
CA ALA A 395 -10.66 -15.67 24.08
C ALA A 395 -11.34 -16.99 23.63
N ALA A 396 -10.82 -17.63 22.59
CA ALA A 396 -11.33 -18.90 22.07
C ALA A 396 -10.71 -20.15 22.73
N ALA A 397 -9.60 -19.99 23.44
CA ALA A 397 -8.91 -21.04 24.21
C ALA A 397 -9.34 -20.99 25.69
#